data_AF-A0AAD0X7Z1-F1
#
_entry.id   AF-A0AAD0X7Z1-F1
#
_cell.length_a   1.000
_cell.length_b   1.000
_cell.length_c   1.000
_cell.angle_alpha   90.00
_cell.angle_beta   90.00
_cell.angle_gamma   90.00
#
_symmetry.space_group_name_H-M   'P 1'
#
loop_
_entity.id
_entity.type
_entity.pdbx_description
1 polymer ?
#
loop_
_entity_poly.entity_id
_entity_poly.type
_entity_poly.pdbx_seq_one_letter_code
_entity_poly.pdbx_strand_id
1 'polypeptide(L)'
;MINITTINHGQANWDEPLNRMLEGLGSAVEDTGWIDLTLINGFENRANIGKTSIRKIGEIVVLRLSITNLVRDAVIAKLPTNFYPQQSIPFSLRGTIGRSFSLTLGNDGNLNFESPMDGQFDVTDYVGGTFVWVTG
;
A
#
# COMPACT_ATOMS: atom_id res chain seq x y z
N MET A 1 14.53 -1.61 13.11
CA MET A 1 15.69 -0.73 13.37
C MET A 1 16.95 -1.59 13.24
N ILE A 2 17.85 -1.30 12.31
CA ILE A 2 19.04 -2.14 12.06
C ILE A 2 19.97 -2.01 13.28
N ASN A 3 20.29 -3.14 13.93
CA ASN A 3 21.30 -3.17 14.98
C ASN A 3 22.69 -3.05 14.33
N ILE A 4 23.18 -1.82 14.18
CA ILE A 4 24.53 -1.54 13.70
C ILE A 4 25.51 -1.96 14.79
N THR A 5 26.19 -3.09 14.59
CA THR A 5 27.32 -3.51 15.44
C THR A 5 28.60 -2.82 14.99
N THR A 6 29.27 -2.12 15.92
CA THR A 6 30.59 -1.53 15.67
C THR A 6 31.59 -2.62 15.29
N ILE A 7 32.23 -2.49 14.12
CA ILE A 7 33.35 -3.34 13.71
C ILE A 7 34.64 -2.68 14.20
N ASN A 8 35.36 -3.35 15.08
CA ASN A 8 36.64 -2.84 15.60
C ASN A 8 37.79 -3.11 14.63
N HIS A 9 38.78 -2.23 14.62
CA HIS A 9 40.00 -2.42 13.85
C HIS A 9 40.74 -3.69 14.30
N GLY A 10 41.07 -4.58 13.36
CA GLY A 10 41.72 -5.87 13.64
C GLY A 10 40.80 -6.98 14.15
N GLN A 11 39.48 -6.78 14.16
CA GLN A 11 38.51 -7.81 14.53
C GLN A 11 38.60 -9.02 13.56
N ALA A 12 38.70 -10.22 14.10
CA ALA A 12 38.55 -11.46 13.33
C ALA A 12 37.09 -11.64 12.89
N ASN A 13 36.87 -12.20 11.69
CA ASN A 13 35.54 -12.37 11.09
C ASN A 13 34.75 -11.05 10.99
N TRP A 14 35.42 -9.97 10.59
CA TRP A 14 34.79 -8.64 10.41
C TRP A 14 33.82 -8.61 9.21
N ASP A 15 33.98 -9.54 8.28
CA ASP A 15 33.20 -9.68 7.05
C ASP A 15 31.74 -10.07 7.33
N GLU A 16 31.50 -10.94 8.31
CA GLU A 16 30.14 -11.36 8.69
C GLU A 16 29.27 -10.19 9.22
N PRO A 17 29.67 -9.40 10.24
CA PRO A 17 28.89 -8.24 10.66
C PRO A 17 28.80 -7.16 9.58
N LEU A 18 29.82 -6.98 8.72
CA LEU A 18 29.75 -6.03 7.62
C LEU A 18 28.66 -6.44 6.62
N ASN A 19 28.69 -7.69 6.14
CA ASN A 19 27.74 -8.19 5.15
C ASN A 19 26.30 -8.07 5.67
N ARG A 20 26.07 -8.39 6.94
CA ARG A 20 24.76 -8.21 7.60
C ARG A 20 24.32 -6.75 7.66
N MET A 21 25.21 -5.80 7.92
CA MET A 21 24.87 -4.37 7.90
C MET A 21 24.58 -3.86 6.50
N LEU A 22 25.34 -4.31 5.50
CA LEU A 22 25.11 -3.97 4.09
C LEU A 22 23.79 -4.56 3.58
N GLU A 23 23.48 -5.80 3.96
CA GLU A 23 22.20 -6.44 3.67
C GLU A 23 21.05 -5.69 4.32
N GLY A 24 21.16 -5.39 5.63
CA GLY A 24 20.15 -4.61 6.33
C GLY A 24 19.93 -3.22 5.71
N LEU A 25 21.01 -2.54 5.30
CA LEU A 25 20.92 -1.26 4.59
C LEU A 25 20.24 -1.42 3.24
N GLY A 26 20.64 -2.44 2.46
CA GLY A 26 20.04 -2.78 1.17
C GLY A 26 18.54 -2.99 1.30
N SER A 27 18.10 -3.83 2.24
CA SER A 27 16.69 -4.06 2.51
C SER A 27 15.94 -2.82 2.99
N ALA A 28 16.59 -1.90 3.73
CA ALA A 28 15.95 -0.67 4.19
C ALA A 28 15.75 0.38 3.08
N VAL A 29 16.49 0.28 1.98
CA VAL A 29 16.45 1.25 0.87
C VAL A 29 15.94 0.66 -0.45
N GLU A 30 15.63 -0.65 -0.48
CA GLU A 30 15.12 -1.32 -1.67
C GLU A 30 13.81 -0.67 -2.11
N ASP A 31 13.75 -0.26 -3.37
CA ASP A 31 12.60 0.44 -3.95
C ASP A 31 12.05 -0.35 -5.13
N THR A 32 10.79 -0.77 -5.03
CA THR A 32 10.12 -1.53 -6.10
C THR A 32 9.74 -0.68 -7.30
N GLY A 33 9.81 0.65 -7.17
CA GLY A 33 9.13 1.56 -8.09
C GLY A 33 7.61 1.47 -7.98
N TRP A 34 6.90 2.21 -8.84
CA TRP A 34 5.45 2.16 -8.92
C TRP A 34 4.98 0.96 -9.76
N ILE A 35 4.07 0.18 -9.19
CA ILE A 35 3.43 -0.97 -9.83
C ILE A 35 1.93 -0.66 -9.93
N ASP A 36 1.40 -0.68 -11.15
CA ASP A 36 -0.02 -0.49 -11.39
C ASP A 36 -0.81 -1.72 -10.89
N LEU A 37 -1.89 -1.48 -10.14
CA LEU A 37 -2.80 -2.54 -9.71
C LEU A 37 -3.87 -2.79 -10.77
N THR A 38 -4.16 -4.06 -11.03
CA THR A 38 -5.34 -4.46 -11.81
C THR A 38 -6.58 -4.31 -10.94
N LEU A 39 -7.46 -3.41 -11.35
CA LEU A 39 -8.78 -3.25 -10.72
C LEU A 39 -9.72 -4.36 -11.21
N ILE A 40 -10.54 -4.87 -10.29
CA ILE A 40 -11.48 -5.98 -10.53
C ILE A 40 -12.90 -5.57 -10.13
N ASN A 41 -13.88 -6.47 -10.28
CA ASN A 41 -15.27 -6.25 -9.85
C ASN A 41 -15.93 -4.97 -10.36
N GLY A 42 -15.53 -4.50 -11.54
CA GLY A 42 -16.11 -3.31 -12.19
C GLY A 42 -15.47 -1.98 -11.78
N PHE A 43 -14.56 -1.95 -10.82
CA PHE A 43 -13.81 -0.73 -10.51
C PHE A 43 -12.91 -0.31 -11.68
N GLU A 44 -12.82 1.00 -11.92
CA GLU A 44 -12.02 1.55 -13.02
C GLU A 44 -11.10 2.67 -12.54
N ASN A 45 -9.98 2.85 -13.24
CA ASN A 45 -9.05 3.93 -12.94
C ASN A 45 -9.65 5.26 -13.41
N ARG A 46 -9.56 6.29 -12.57
CA ARG A 46 -10.05 7.61 -12.97
C ARG A 46 -9.06 8.30 -13.92
N ALA A 47 -9.46 8.48 -15.17
CA ALA A 47 -8.62 9.04 -16.23
C ALA A 47 -7.88 10.35 -15.86
N ASN A 48 -8.53 11.23 -15.09
CA ASN A 48 -8.00 12.56 -14.75
C ASN A 48 -7.15 12.61 -13.47
N ILE A 49 -7.17 11.56 -12.64
CA ILE A 49 -6.37 11.48 -11.39
C ILE A 49 -5.19 10.52 -11.56
N GLY A 50 -5.33 9.51 -12.43
CA GLY A 50 -4.28 8.55 -12.73
C GLY A 50 -4.69 7.12 -12.38
N LYS A 51 -3.70 6.25 -12.30
CA LYS A 51 -3.91 4.83 -11.98
C LYS A 51 -3.76 4.56 -10.49
N THR A 52 -4.51 3.57 -10.02
CA THR A 52 -4.30 2.94 -8.72
C THR A 52 -3.02 2.13 -8.77
N SER A 53 -2.05 2.47 -7.93
CA SER A 53 -0.69 1.92 -7.99
C SER A 53 -0.07 1.81 -6.60
N ILE A 54 0.82 0.85 -6.42
CA ILE A 54 1.55 0.61 -5.16
C ILE A 54 3.05 0.73 -5.36
N ARG A 55 3.75 1.09 -4.30
CA ARG A 55 5.21 1.14 -4.24
C ARG A 55 5.67 0.76 -2.84
N LYS A 56 6.78 0.03 -2.74
CA LYS A 56 7.41 -0.32 -1.47
C LYS A 56 8.84 0.22 -1.46
N ILE A 57 9.21 0.87 -0.36
CA ILE A 57 10.56 1.38 -0.09
C ILE A 57 10.97 0.85 1.28
N GLY A 58 11.86 -0.13 1.27
CA GLY A 58 12.14 -0.98 2.42
C GLY A 58 10.86 -1.56 3.00
N GLU A 59 10.57 -1.30 4.27
CA GLU A 59 9.34 -1.79 4.92
C GLU A 59 8.12 -0.90 4.67
N ILE A 60 8.29 0.31 4.13
CA ILE A 60 7.19 1.25 3.94
C ILE A 60 6.50 0.98 2.60
N VAL A 61 5.19 0.79 2.63
CA VAL A 61 4.35 0.67 1.44
C VAL A 61 3.50 1.91 1.27
N VAL A 62 3.44 2.41 0.04
CA VAL A 62 2.60 3.52 -0.38
C VAL A 62 1.62 3.03 -1.44
N LEU A 63 0.32 3.23 -1.21
CA LEU A 63 -0.74 3.03 -2.19
C LEU A 63 -1.26 4.38 -2.65
N ARG A 64 -1.28 4.60 -3.97
CA ARG A 64 -2.09 5.63 -4.61
C ARG A 64 -3.37 4.99 -5.09
N LEU A 65 -4.50 5.50 -4.61
CA LEU A 65 -5.81 5.05 -5.04
C LEU A 65 -6.43 6.11 -5.94
N SER A 66 -7.02 5.65 -7.03
CA SER A 66 -7.73 6.48 -8.01
C SER A 66 -8.76 5.60 -8.70
N ILE A 67 -9.97 5.56 -8.14
CA ILE A 67 -11.05 4.67 -8.59
C ILE A 67 -12.34 5.43 -8.89
N THR A 68 -13.08 4.92 -9.87
CA THR A 68 -14.44 5.30 -10.25
C THR A 68 -15.28 4.03 -10.41
N ASN A 69 -16.57 4.18 -10.74
CA ASN A 69 -17.53 3.08 -10.87
C ASN A 69 -17.59 2.25 -9.58
N LEU A 70 -17.91 2.94 -8.48
CA LEU A 70 -17.84 2.38 -7.14
C LEU A 70 -18.88 1.27 -6.94
N VAL A 71 -18.44 0.12 -6.46
CA VAL A 71 -19.28 -1.04 -6.18
C VAL A 71 -19.20 -1.37 -4.69
N ARG A 72 -20.34 -1.36 -4.01
CA ARG A 72 -20.41 -1.61 -2.56
C ARG A 72 -20.02 -3.05 -2.22
N ASP A 73 -19.37 -3.23 -1.07
CA ASP A 73 -19.05 -4.52 -0.47
C ASP A 73 -18.26 -5.45 -1.42
N ALA A 74 -17.37 -4.84 -2.22
CA ALA A 74 -16.60 -5.51 -3.25
C ALA A 74 -15.09 -5.27 -3.10
N VAL A 75 -14.30 -6.23 -3.58
CA VAL A 75 -12.83 -6.10 -3.64
C VAL A 75 -12.45 -5.23 -4.83
N ILE A 76 -11.67 -4.19 -4.58
CA ILE A 76 -11.13 -3.28 -5.60
C ILE A 76 -9.98 -3.94 -6.37
N ALA A 77 -9.03 -4.50 -5.62
CA ALA A 77 -7.83 -5.12 -6.15
C ALA A 77 -7.22 -6.07 -5.11
N LYS A 78 -6.39 -7.01 -5.61
CA LYS A 78 -5.52 -7.85 -4.79
C LYS A 78 -4.10 -7.31 -4.86
N LEU A 79 -3.47 -7.07 -3.71
CA LEU A 79 -2.07 -6.70 -3.67
C LEU A 79 -1.18 -7.94 -3.96
N PRO A 80 0.06 -7.75 -4.44
CA PRO A 80 1.08 -8.79 -4.40
C PRO A 80 1.46 -9.11 -2.94
N THR A 81 1.82 -10.35 -2.66
CA THR A 81 2.10 -10.89 -1.31
C THR A 81 3.06 -10.04 -0.49
N ASN A 82 4.07 -9.46 -1.13
CA ASN A 82 5.16 -8.75 -0.45
C ASN A 82 4.74 -7.36 0.07
N PHE A 83 3.50 -6.95 -0.19
CA PHE A 83 2.93 -5.65 0.19
C PHE A 83 1.86 -5.77 1.28
N TYR A 84 1.56 -6.98 1.76
CA TYR A 84 0.49 -7.21 2.72
C TYR A 84 0.80 -6.49 4.04
N PRO A 85 -0.19 -5.83 4.65
CA PRO A 85 0.01 -5.29 5.99
C PRO A 85 0.00 -6.41 7.02
N GLN A 86 0.71 -6.23 8.14
CA GLN A 86 0.71 -7.22 9.23
C GLN A 86 -0.69 -7.44 9.83
N GLN A 87 -1.53 -6.42 9.81
CA GLN A 87 -2.90 -6.44 10.31
C GLN A 87 -3.81 -5.69 9.33
N SER A 88 -5.11 -5.99 9.35
CA SER A 88 -6.06 -5.27 8.52
C SER A 88 -6.08 -3.78 8.89
N ILE A 89 -6.11 -2.91 7.88
CA ILE A 89 -6.03 -1.46 8.04
C ILE A 89 -7.30 -0.83 7.47
N PRO A 90 -8.15 -0.21 8.30
CA PRO A 90 -9.28 0.58 7.83
C PRO A 90 -8.81 1.96 7.36
N PHE A 91 -9.42 2.44 6.29
CA PHE A 91 -9.18 3.74 5.70
C PHE A 91 -10.50 4.51 5.60
N SER A 92 -10.48 5.77 6.01
CA SER A 92 -11.56 6.71 5.72
C SER A 92 -11.08 7.74 4.71
N LEU A 93 -11.91 8.00 3.70
CA LEU A 93 -11.58 8.79 2.53
C LEU A 93 -12.63 9.85 2.31
N ARG A 94 -12.23 10.95 1.67
CA ARG A 94 -13.19 11.85 1.00
C ARG A 94 -13.15 11.58 -0.49
N GLY A 95 -14.32 11.33 -1.07
CA GLY A 95 -14.47 11.17 -2.52
C GLY A 95 -15.07 12.42 -3.14
N THR A 96 -16.11 12.25 -3.96
CA THR A 96 -16.89 13.36 -4.52
C THR A 96 -17.53 14.21 -3.43
N ILE A 97 -17.53 15.53 -3.64
CA ILE A 97 -18.02 16.64 -2.81
C ILE A 97 -18.71 16.21 -1.50
N GLY A 98 -17.95 16.25 -0.41
CA GLY A 98 -18.47 16.12 0.96
C GLY A 98 -18.77 14.70 1.42
N ARG A 99 -18.69 13.68 0.56
CA ARG A 99 -18.96 12.29 0.92
C ARG A 99 -17.71 11.60 1.45
N SER A 100 -17.90 10.83 2.51
CA SER A 100 -16.87 9.98 3.10
C SER A 100 -17.08 8.52 2.71
N PHE A 101 -15.99 7.87 2.32
CA PHE A 101 -15.94 6.47 1.92
C PHE A 101 -15.03 5.69 2.85
N SER A 102 -15.31 4.40 3.01
CA SER A 102 -14.59 3.49 3.89
C SER A 102 -14.08 2.31 3.10
N LEU A 103 -12.81 2.01 3.29
CA LEU A 103 -12.12 0.87 2.68
C LEU A 103 -11.35 0.15 3.77
N THR A 104 -11.15 -1.16 3.59
CA THR A 104 -10.27 -1.94 4.45
C THR A 104 -9.28 -2.70 3.60
N LEU A 105 -7.99 -2.50 3.84
CA LEU A 105 -6.96 -3.40 3.35
C LEU A 105 -6.82 -4.56 4.33
N GLY A 106 -7.24 -5.75 3.91
CA GLY A 106 -7.07 -6.97 4.69
C GLY A 106 -5.60 -7.36 4.83
N ASN A 107 -5.26 -8.07 5.89
CA ASN A 107 -3.94 -8.73 6.03
C ASN A 107 -3.70 -9.83 5.00
N ASP A 108 -4.74 -10.25 4.28
CA ASP A 108 -4.65 -11.10 3.11
C ASP A 108 -4.32 -10.31 1.82
N GLY A 109 -4.22 -8.97 1.87
CA GLY A 109 -3.96 -8.11 0.72
C GLY A 109 -5.17 -7.80 -0.15
N ASN A 110 -6.39 -8.14 0.26
CA ASN A 110 -7.59 -7.66 -0.42
C ASN A 110 -7.86 -6.20 -0.04
N LEU A 111 -7.99 -5.33 -1.03
CA LEU A 111 -8.47 -3.97 -0.83
C LEU A 111 -9.99 -3.95 -0.97
N ASN A 112 -10.70 -3.94 0.16
CA ASN A 112 -12.16 -4.02 0.22
C ASN A 112 -12.77 -2.62 0.28
N PHE A 113 -13.87 -2.44 -0.43
CA PHE A 113 -14.64 -1.21 -0.44
C PHE A 113 -15.98 -1.41 0.26
N GLU A 114 -16.30 -0.59 1.25
CA GLU A 114 -17.37 -0.86 2.23
C GLU A 114 -18.53 0.16 2.22
N SER A 115 -18.32 1.40 1.76
CA SER A 115 -19.33 2.47 1.85
C SER A 115 -19.44 3.28 0.55
N PRO A 116 -20.48 4.11 0.32
CA PRO A 116 -20.96 5.13 1.23
C PRO A 116 -22.07 4.63 2.16
N MET A 117 -22.22 5.38 3.25
CA MET A 117 -23.06 5.04 4.41
C MET A 117 -24.57 5.00 4.10
N ASP A 118 -25.00 5.69 3.05
CA ASP A 118 -26.38 5.75 2.55
C ASP A 118 -26.67 4.71 1.44
N GLY A 119 -25.66 3.95 1.00
CA GLY A 119 -25.79 2.87 0.02
C GLY A 119 -26.09 3.30 -1.42
N GLN A 120 -26.02 4.60 -1.74
CA GLN A 120 -26.25 5.09 -3.10
C GLN A 120 -24.98 5.71 -3.69
N PHE A 121 -24.65 5.32 -4.93
CA PHE A 121 -23.57 5.92 -5.70
C PHE A 121 -24.15 6.81 -6.78
N ASP A 122 -23.57 8.00 -6.95
CA ASP A 122 -23.72 8.74 -8.19
C ASP A 122 -22.72 8.21 -9.23
N VAL A 123 -23.08 8.24 -10.51
CA VAL A 123 -22.19 7.82 -11.62
C VAL A 123 -20.90 8.64 -11.66
N THR A 124 -20.93 9.84 -11.08
CA THR A 124 -19.78 10.74 -10.98
C THR A 124 -18.97 10.53 -9.69
N ASP A 125 -19.36 9.60 -8.82
CA ASP A 125 -18.64 9.32 -7.59
C ASP A 125 -17.30 8.67 -7.88
N TYR A 126 -16.27 9.20 -7.21
CA TYR A 126 -14.92 8.67 -7.28
C TYR A 126 -14.27 8.71 -5.91
N VAL A 127 -13.25 7.87 -5.75
CA VAL A 127 -12.41 7.85 -4.55
C VAL A 127 -10.95 7.95 -4.98
N GLY A 128 -10.24 8.89 -4.34
CA GLY A 128 -8.81 9.08 -4.57
C GLY A 128 -8.09 9.38 -3.26
N GLY A 129 -6.85 8.93 -3.15
CA GLY A 129 -6.07 9.12 -1.93
C GLY A 129 -4.68 8.52 -2.00
N THR A 130 -3.85 8.83 -1.01
CA THR A 130 -2.56 8.16 -0.79
C THR A 130 -2.54 7.58 0.61
N PHE A 131 -2.16 6.31 0.71
CA PHE A 131 -2.10 5.58 1.96
C PHE A 131 -0.69 5.06 2.18
N VAL A 132 -0.30 4.97 3.44
CA VAL A 132 1.01 4.48 3.83
C VAL A 132 0.86 3.50 4.98
N TRP A 133 1.53 2.37 4.89
CA TRP A 133 1.67 1.42 5.99
C TRP A 133 3.06 0.79 5.99
N VAL A 134 3.32 -0.03 6.98
CA VAL A 134 4.58 -0.77 7.13
C VAL A 134 4.27 -2.26 6.97
N THR A 135 5.04 -2.95 6.14
CA THR A 135 5.15 -4.42 6.20
C THR A 135 6.19 -4.76 7.25
N GLY A 136 5.97 -5.78 8.07
CA GLY A 136 7.07 -6.30 8.89
C GLY A 136 7.14 -7.80 8.78
#